data_AF-I0KFV3-F1
#
_entry.id   AF-I0KFV3-F1
#
_cell.length_a   1.000
_cell.length_b   1.000
_cell.length_c   1.000
_cell.angle_alpha   90.00
_cell.angle_beta   90.00
_cell.angle_gamma   90.00
#
_symmetry.space_group_name_H-M   'P 1'
#
loop_
_entity.id
_entity.type
_entity.pdbx_description
1 polymer ?
#
loop_
_entity_poly.entity_id
_entity_poly.type
_entity_poly.pdbx_seq_one_letter_code
_entity_poly.pdbx_strand_id
1 'polypeptide(L)'
;MSNDNRESNDYIATMRQLFLAILLLTTLSLTHAEAQNGSQKIESAKIGYITNRLNLTTEQAPQFWAVYSDYNGKKKELNRKIRQLTGENTKQGVIDDKAALSNLKEINAARQSLGELDDQYMSRFLKVITPQQLQELYKAERNFNRMLLEKLNSGQD
;
A
#
# COMPACT_ATOMS: atom_id res chain seq x y z
N MET A 1 -49.63 -29.46 32.26
CA MET A 1 -49.41 -29.07 30.84
C MET A 1 -48.75 -27.69 30.68
N SER A 2 -48.00 -27.19 31.68
CA SER A 2 -47.52 -25.80 31.69
C SER A 2 -45.99 -25.63 31.68
N ASN A 3 -45.21 -26.72 31.59
CA ASN A 3 -43.75 -26.67 31.62
C ASN A 3 -43.13 -26.54 30.20
N ASP A 4 -43.81 -27.09 29.19
CA ASP A 4 -43.33 -27.17 27.80
C ASP A 4 -43.27 -25.78 27.10
N ASN A 5 -44.26 -24.93 27.37
CA ASN A 5 -44.31 -23.56 26.82
C ASN A 5 -43.26 -22.61 27.43
N ARG A 6 -42.72 -22.91 28.62
CA ARG A 6 -41.69 -22.09 29.26
C ARG A 6 -40.34 -22.32 28.59
N GLU A 7 -39.95 -23.58 28.43
CA GLU A 7 -38.67 -23.91 27.77
C GLU A 7 -38.66 -23.43 26.31
N SER A 8 -39.76 -23.60 25.58
CA SER A 8 -39.89 -23.09 24.20
C SER A 8 -39.64 -21.57 24.09
N ASN A 9 -40.19 -20.77 25.01
CA ASN A 9 -39.97 -19.33 25.02
C ASN A 9 -38.53 -18.94 25.38
N ASP A 10 -37.87 -19.72 26.25
CA ASP A 10 -36.48 -19.51 26.63
C ASP A 10 -35.53 -19.82 25.46
N TYR A 11 -35.83 -20.85 24.65
CA TYR A 11 -35.08 -21.13 23.41
C TYR A 11 -35.25 -20.02 22.37
N ILE A 12 -36.45 -19.47 22.20
CA ILE A 12 -36.69 -18.37 21.27
C ILE A 12 -35.97 -17.09 21.74
N ALA A 13 -35.96 -16.81 23.05
CA ALA A 13 -35.28 -15.66 23.63
C ALA A 13 -33.75 -15.77 23.48
N THR A 14 -33.17 -16.94 23.77
CA THR A 14 -31.73 -17.20 23.61
C THR A 14 -31.30 -17.14 22.13
N MET A 15 -32.08 -17.71 21.21
CA MET A 15 -31.79 -17.63 19.77
C MET A 15 -31.87 -16.20 19.23
N ARG A 16 -32.81 -15.38 19.73
CA ARG A 16 -32.89 -13.95 19.38
C ARG A 16 -31.67 -13.18 19.89
N GLN A 17 -31.21 -13.45 21.12
CA GLN A 17 -30.01 -12.83 21.66
C GLN A 17 -28.75 -13.25 20.90
N LEU A 18 -28.66 -14.53 20.50
CA LEU A 18 -27.56 -15.02 19.68
C LEU A 18 -27.55 -14.35 18.29
N PHE A 19 -28.71 -14.21 17.66
CA PHE A 19 -28.85 -13.54 16.38
C PHE A 19 -28.48 -12.06 16.46
N LEU A 20 -28.92 -11.36 17.51
CA LEU A 20 -28.55 -9.96 17.76
C LEU A 20 -27.05 -9.80 18.07
N ALA A 21 -26.45 -10.75 18.79
CA ALA A 21 -25.00 -10.74 19.05
C ALA A 21 -24.19 -10.94 17.76
N ILE A 22 -24.62 -11.87 16.90
CA ILE A 22 -23.98 -12.11 15.59
C ILE A 22 -24.16 -10.90 14.66
N LEU A 23 -25.33 -10.26 14.66
CA LEU A 23 -25.59 -9.04 13.89
C LEU A 23 -24.74 -7.85 14.41
N LEU A 24 -24.53 -7.76 15.72
CA LEU A 24 -23.68 -6.71 16.32
C LEU A 24 -22.20 -6.94 15.98
N LEU A 25 -21.74 -8.20 15.98
CA LEU A 25 -20.37 -8.61 15.63
C LEU A 25 -20.01 -8.33 14.17
N THR A 26 -20.97 -8.39 13.22
CA THR A 26 -20.70 -8.08 11.80
C THR A 26 -20.59 -6.58 11.54
N THR A 27 -21.28 -5.73 12.31
CA THR A 27 -21.22 -4.27 12.14
C THR A 27 -19.90 -3.64 12.61
N LEU A 28 -19.18 -4.30 13.55
CA LEU A 28 -17.91 -3.78 14.07
C LEU A 28 -16.74 -3.89 13.07
N SER A 29 -16.83 -4.80 12.09
CA SER A 29 -15.81 -5.01 11.06
C SER A 29 -15.88 -4.00 9.90
N LEU A 30 -16.99 -3.28 9.77
CA LEU A 30 -17.21 -2.34 8.65
C LEU A 30 -16.56 -0.96 8.89
N THR A 31 -16.20 -0.62 10.12
CA THR A 31 -15.71 0.73 10.49
C THR A 31 -14.20 0.92 10.35
N HIS A 32 -13.41 -0.15 10.14
CA HIS A 32 -11.96 -0.06 9.90
C HIS A 32 -11.57 -0.07 8.40
N ALA A 33 -12.55 -0.15 7.49
CA ALA A 33 -12.30 -0.45 6.08
C ALA A 33 -12.08 0.77 5.17
N GLU A 34 -12.42 1.99 5.58
CA GLU A 34 -12.48 3.13 4.65
C GLU A 34 -11.10 3.64 4.18
N ALA A 35 -10.11 3.76 5.08
CA ALA A 35 -8.76 4.20 4.72
C ALA A 35 -7.92 3.09 4.03
N GLN A 36 -8.14 1.82 4.38
CA GLN A 36 -7.49 0.69 3.70
C GLN A 36 -8.01 0.50 2.27
N ASN A 37 -9.29 0.79 2.02
CA ASN A 37 -9.90 0.62 0.70
C ASN A 37 -9.22 1.46 -0.39
N GLY A 38 -8.87 2.72 -0.08
CA GLY A 38 -8.22 3.62 -1.03
C GLY A 38 -6.84 3.13 -1.47
N SER A 39 -5.99 2.76 -0.50
CA SER A 39 -4.64 2.24 -0.80
C SER A 39 -4.70 0.93 -1.56
N GLN A 40 -5.64 0.04 -1.24
CA GLN A 40 -5.77 -1.25 -1.93
C GLN A 40 -6.23 -1.07 -3.38
N LYS A 41 -7.20 -0.19 -3.63
CA LYS A 41 -7.66 0.15 -4.99
C LYS A 41 -6.52 0.72 -5.85
N ILE A 42 -5.69 1.60 -5.30
CA ILE A 42 -4.53 2.16 -6.01
C ILE A 42 -3.53 1.05 -6.36
N GLU A 43 -3.23 0.16 -5.42
CA GLU A 43 -2.29 -0.94 -5.65
C GLU A 43 -2.80 -1.91 -6.73
N SER A 44 -4.08 -2.31 -6.66
CA SER A 44 -4.69 -3.16 -7.69
C SER A 44 -4.68 -2.48 -9.07
N ALA A 45 -4.96 -1.17 -9.14
CA ALA A 45 -4.88 -0.42 -10.37
C ALA A 45 -3.45 -0.36 -10.92
N LYS A 46 -2.45 -0.21 -10.04
CA LYS A 46 -1.02 -0.22 -10.40
C LYS A 46 -0.61 -1.57 -10.98
N ILE A 47 -1.02 -2.66 -10.32
CA ILE A 47 -0.76 -4.03 -10.77
C ILE A 47 -1.31 -4.24 -12.18
N GLY A 48 -2.60 -3.93 -12.40
CA GLY A 48 -3.22 -4.04 -13.72
C GLY A 48 -2.54 -3.18 -14.78
N TYR A 49 -2.17 -1.95 -14.43
CA TYR A 49 -1.48 -1.05 -15.35
C TYR A 49 -0.10 -1.58 -15.78
N ILE A 50 0.68 -2.13 -14.84
CA ILE A 50 2.00 -2.71 -15.14
C ILE A 50 1.84 -3.99 -15.98
N THR A 51 0.97 -4.92 -15.59
CA THR A 51 0.73 -6.17 -16.34
C THR A 51 0.42 -5.89 -17.81
N ASN A 52 -0.48 -4.93 -18.06
CA ASN A 52 -0.90 -4.56 -19.42
C ASN A 52 0.21 -3.91 -20.26
N ARG A 53 1.26 -3.36 -19.63
CA ARG A 53 2.33 -2.63 -20.33
C ARG A 53 3.55 -3.48 -20.60
N LEU A 54 3.86 -4.43 -19.72
CA LEU A 54 5.07 -5.24 -19.84
C LEU A 54 4.90 -6.46 -20.74
N ASN A 55 3.67 -6.85 -21.07
CA ASN A 55 3.37 -8.05 -21.87
C ASN A 55 4.16 -9.28 -21.37
N LEU A 56 4.10 -9.53 -20.07
CA LEU A 56 4.80 -10.64 -19.43
C LEU A 56 4.25 -11.97 -19.94
N THR A 57 5.13 -12.95 -20.19
CA THR A 57 4.69 -14.32 -20.44
C THR A 57 4.19 -14.97 -19.15
N THR A 58 3.46 -16.09 -19.30
CA THR A 58 2.96 -16.89 -18.17
C THR A 58 4.10 -17.38 -17.27
N GLU A 59 5.28 -17.63 -17.84
CA GLU A 59 6.48 -18.07 -17.13
C GLU A 59 7.16 -16.91 -16.39
N GLN A 60 7.17 -15.71 -16.99
CA GLN A 60 7.78 -14.53 -16.39
C GLN A 60 6.96 -13.97 -15.23
N ALA A 61 5.62 -13.95 -15.36
CA ALA A 61 4.76 -13.20 -14.46
C ALA A 61 4.94 -13.55 -12.96
N PRO A 62 4.95 -14.83 -12.53
CA PRO A 62 5.11 -15.17 -11.11
C PRO A 62 6.44 -14.69 -10.53
N GLN A 63 7.54 -14.88 -11.28
CA GLN A 63 8.88 -14.48 -10.86
C GLN A 63 9.02 -12.95 -10.83
N PHE A 64 8.44 -12.28 -11.83
CA PHE A 64 8.44 -10.83 -11.93
C PHE A 64 7.73 -10.21 -10.72
N TRP A 65 6.53 -10.68 -10.39
CA TRP A 65 5.75 -10.14 -9.27
C TRP A 65 6.41 -10.39 -7.91
N ALA A 66 7.15 -11.49 -7.76
CA ALA A 66 7.95 -11.75 -6.57
C ALA A 66 9.09 -10.71 -6.41
N VAL A 67 9.82 -10.39 -7.48
CA VAL A 67 10.88 -9.36 -7.45
C VAL A 67 10.27 -7.97 -7.26
N TYR A 68 9.17 -7.69 -7.95
CA TYR A 68 8.52 -6.38 -7.92
C TYR A 68 7.92 -6.05 -6.55
N SER A 69 7.24 -7.00 -5.89
CA SER A 69 6.64 -6.77 -4.58
C SER A 69 7.68 -6.46 -3.51
N ASP A 70 8.79 -7.20 -3.50
CA ASP A 70 9.95 -6.97 -2.63
C ASP A 70 10.62 -5.61 -2.90
N TYR A 71 10.84 -5.26 -4.18
CA TYR A 71 11.34 -3.94 -4.58
C TYR A 71 10.44 -2.80 -4.11
N ASN A 72 9.14 -2.88 -4.44
CA ASN A 72 8.15 -1.84 -4.15
C ASN A 72 7.99 -1.66 -2.63
N GLY A 73 8.05 -2.74 -1.85
CA GLY A 73 8.05 -2.71 -0.39
C GLY A 73 9.22 -1.89 0.16
N LYS A 74 10.46 -2.24 -0.20
CA LYS A 74 11.67 -1.52 0.27
C LYS A 74 11.69 -0.06 -0.20
N LYS A 75 11.31 0.18 -1.45
CA LYS A 75 11.19 1.53 -2.01
C LYS A 75 10.16 2.36 -1.26
N LYS A 76 9.03 1.77 -0.87
CA LYS A 76 7.99 2.45 -0.08
C LYS A 76 8.49 2.82 1.32
N GLU A 77 9.26 1.96 1.97
CA GLU A 77 9.85 2.25 3.28
C GLU A 77 10.85 3.41 3.23
N LEU A 78 11.76 3.41 2.26
CA LEU A 78 12.71 4.51 2.06
C LEU A 78 12.00 5.83 1.74
N ASN A 79 10.99 5.80 0.88
CA ASN A 79 10.17 6.99 0.59
C ASN A 79 9.38 7.47 1.81
N ARG A 80 8.89 6.55 2.65
CA ARG A 80 8.24 6.91 3.92
C ARG A 80 9.22 7.61 4.85
N LYS A 81 10.45 7.09 4.99
CA LYS A 81 11.51 7.73 5.79
C LYS A 81 11.81 9.14 5.28
N ILE A 82 11.98 9.32 3.97
CA ILE A 82 12.22 10.64 3.37
C ILE A 82 11.05 11.60 3.67
N ARG A 83 9.80 11.13 3.54
CA ARG A 83 8.62 11.95 3.83
C ARG A 83 8.55 12.35 5.30
N GLN A 84 8.88 11.46 6.22
CA GLN A 84 8.95 11.78 7.66
C GLN A 84 10.01 12.85 7.92
N LEU A 85 11.24 12.65 7.45
CA LEU A 85 12.34 13.62 7.59
C LEU A 85 12.07 14.97 6.90
N THR A 86 11.23 15.01 5.87
CA THR A 86 10.87 16.25 5.17
C THR A 86 9.64 16.93 5.79
N GLY A 87 8.69 16.16 6.31
CA GLY A 87 7.41 16.66 6.84
C GLY A 87 7.38 16.93 8.35
N GLU A 88 8.31 16.37 9.13
CA GLU A 88 8.43 16.66 10.58
C GLU A 88 8.98 18.07 10.83
N ASN A 89 9.87 18.56 9.97
CA ASN A 89 10.48 19.89 10.14
C ASN A 89 9.55 21.07 9.81
N THR A 90 8.42 20.84 9.15
CA THR A 90 7.39 21.88 8.98
C THR A 90 6.53 22.09 10.23
N LYS A 91 6.63 21.21 11.23
CA LYS A 91 5.81 21.25 12.46
C LYS A 91 6.60 21.66 13.71
N GLN A 92 7.90 21.44 13.73
CA GLN A 92 8.78 21.94 14.79
C GLN A 92 9.11 23.42 14.52
N GLY A 93 9.13 24.25 15.56
CA GLY A 93 9.50 25.67 15.50
C GLY A 93 10.95 25.90 15.05
N VAL A 94 11.63 26.95 15.54
CA VAL A 94 13.02 27.23 15.14
C VAL A 94 13.91 26.01 15.42
N ILE A 95 14.38 25.36 14.35
CA ILE A 95 15.36 24.28 14.39
C ILE A 95 16.74 24.94 14.39
N ASP A 96 17.67 24.52 15.25
CA ASP A 96 19.04 25.00 15.17
C ASP A 96 19.77 24.46 13.93
N ASP A 97 20.78 25.18 13.45
CA ASP A 97 21.50 24.85 12.21
C ASP A 97 22.13 23.43 12.23
N LYS A 98 22.51 22.92 13.40
CA LYS A 98 23.12 21.60 13.54
C LYS A 98 22.08 20.50 13.35
N ALA A 99 20.90 20.65 13.93
CA ALA A 99 19.77 19.73 13.74
C ALA A 99 19.29 19.76 12.28
N ALA A 100 19.20 20.95 11.67
CA ALA A 100 18.87 21.09 10.25
C ALA A 100 19.88 20.37 9.34
N LEU A 101 21.19 20.55 9.59
CA LEU A 101 22.25 19.88 8.84
C LEU A 101 22.20 18.35 9.01
N SER A 102 21.94 17.84 10.22
CA SER A 102 21.80 16.40 10.46
C SER A 102 20.64 15.82 9.65
N ASN A 103 19.48 16.48 9.67
CA ASN A 103 18.32 16.03 8.92
C ASN A 103 18.57 16.01 7.40
N LEU A 104 19.23 17.04 6.86
CA LEU A 104 19.61 17.06 5.44
C LEU A 104 20.54 15.90 5.06
N LYS A 105 21.49 15.54 5.95
CA LYS A 105 22.36 14.37 5.75
C LYS A 105 21.56 13.08 5.73
N GLU A 106 20.59 12.91 6.63
CA GLU A 106 19.74 11.72 6.67
C GLU A 106 18.85 11.57 5.44
N ILE A 107 18.29 12.69 4.94
CA ILE A 107 17.53 12.71 3.68
C ILE A 107 18.42 12.27 2.53
N ASN A 108 19.64 12.83 2.44
CA ASN A 108 20.58 12.47 1.37
C ASN A 108 21.02 11.00 1.46
N ALA A 109 21.27 10.49 2.65
CA ALA A 109 21.59 9.07 2.85
C ALA A 109 20.42 8.17 2.41
N ALA A 110 19.17 8.51 2.75
CA ALA A 110 18.01 7.75 2.31
C ALA A 110 17.81 7.78 0.79
N ARG A 111 18.12 8.91 0.13
CA ARG A 111 18.12 9.02 -1.33
C ARG A 111 19.22 8.19 -1.98
N GLN A 112 20.41 8.15 -1.37
CA GLN A 112 21.49 7.28 -1.84
C GLN A 112 21.08 5.80 -1.77
N SER A 113 20.47 5.38 -0.65
CA SER A 113 19.95 4.01 -0.51
C SER A 113 18.86 3.68 -1.53
N LEU A 114 18.08 4.65 -2.01
CA LEU A 114 17.14 4.43 -3.13
C LEU A 114 17.87 4.11 -4.43
N GLY A 115 18.97 4.82 -4.73
CA GLY A 115 19.79 4.53 -5.92
C GLY A 115 20.43 3.14 -5.85
N GLU A 116 21.00 2.80 -4.70
CA GLU A 116 21.57 1.46 -4.46
C GLU A 116 20.52 0.34 -4.58
N LEU A 117 19.30 0.60 -4.10
CA LEU A 117 18.17 -0.30 -4.27
C LEU A 117 17.81 -0.46 -5.76
N ASP A 118 17.77 0.63 -6.52
CA ASP A 118 17.47 0.59 -7.95
C ASP A 118 18.50 -0.25 -8.72
N ASP A 119 19.79 -0.08 -8.44
CA ASP A 119 20.88 -0.86 -9.05
C ASP A 119 20.80 -2.35 -8.70
N GLN A 120 20.56 -2.66 -7.42
CA GLN A 120 20.41 -4.03 -6.94
C GLN A 120 19.25 -4.74 -7.65
N TYR A 121 18.11 -4.07 -7.77
CA TYR A 121 16.91 -4.67 -8.34
C TYR A 121 16.90 -4.67 -9.85
N MET A 122 17.57 -3.74 -10.52
CA MET A 122 17.82 -3.83 -11.97
C MET A 122 18.43 -5.21 -12.32
N SER A 123 19.50 -5.60 -11.61
CA SER A 123 20.14 -6.90 -11.82
C SER A 123 19.22 -8.09 -11.53
N ARG A 124 18.24 -7.96 -10.62
CA ARG A 124 17.26 -9.01 -10.31
C ARG A 124 16.13 -9.07 -11.33
N PHE A 125 15.64 -7.94 -11.80
CA PHE A 125 14.64 -7.87 -12.85
C PHE A 125 15.17 -8.44 -14.15
N LEU A 126 16.42 -8.13 -14.52
CA LEU A 126 17.04 -8.62 -15.75
C LEU A 126 17.27 -10.15 -15.80
N LYS A 127 17.11 -10.85 -14.67
CA LYS A 127 17.08 -12.33 -14.64
C LYS A 127 15.72 -12.91 -15.06
N VAL A 128 14.68 -12.08 -15.12
CA VAL A 128 13.28 -12.50 -15.34
C VAL A 128 12.69 -11.85 -16.58
N ILE A 129 12.97 -10.56 -16.80
CA ILE A 129 12.45 -9.76 -17.91
C ILE A 129 13.57 -9.17 -18.76
N THR A 130 13.25 -8.79 -19.99
CA THR A 130 14.23 -8.19 -20.91
C THR A 130 14.56 -6.74 -20.52
N PRO A 131 15.71 -6.19 -20.99
CA PRO A 131 16.02 -4.76 -20.80
C PRO A 131 14.92 -3.82 -21.34
N GLN A 132 14.28 -4.18 -22.46
CA GLN A 132 13.17 -3.42 -23.04
C GLN A 132 11.95 -3.42 -22.11
N GLN A 133 11.59 -4.57 -21.54
CA GLN A 133 10.52 -4.67 -20.55
C GLN A 133 10.84 -3.89 -19.27
N LEU A 134 12.10 -3.88 -18.82
CA LEU A 134 12.53 -3.10 -17.66
C LEU A 134 12.43 -1.58 -17.92
N GLN A 135 12.83 -1.12 -19.11
CA GLN A 135 12.64 0.28 -19.50
C GLN A 135 11.15 0.65 -19.51
N GLU A 136 10.30 -0.24 -20.02
CA GLU A 136 8.85 -0.03 -20.05
C GLU A 136 8.24 -0.05 -18.65
N LEU A 137 8.75 -0.86 -17.72
CA LEU A 137 8.39 -0.82 -16.30
C LEU A 137 8.63 0.57 -15.71
N TYR A 138 9.83 1.12 -15.85
CA TYR A 138 10.13 2.44 -15.30
C TYR A 138 9.25 3.53 -15.91
N LYS A 139 8.97 3.44 -17.21
CA LYS A 139 8.04 4.36 -17.88
C LYS A 139 6.61 4.19 -17.36
N ALA A 140 6.15 2.96 -17.17
CA ALA A 140 4.82 2.65 -16.68
C ALA A 140 4.63 3.19 -15.25
N GLU A 141 5.58 2.97 -14.35
CA GLU A 141 5.51 3.48 -12.98
C GLU A 141 5.46 5.01 -12.93
N ARG A 142 6.31 5.71 -13.71
CA ARG A 142 6.29 7.18 -13.77
C ARG A 142 4.94 7.70 -14.29
N ASN A 143 4.41 7.10 -15.35
CA ASN A 143 3.12 7.50 -15.91
C ASN A 143 1.96 7.23 -14.95
N PHE A 144 1.96 6.08 -14.27
CA PHE A 144 0.95 5.75 -13.27
C PHE A 144 0.97 6.74 -12.11
N ASN A 145 2.16 7.06 -11.58
CA ASN A 145 2.30 8.03 -10.50
C ASN A 145 1.84 9.43 -10.92
N ARG A 146 2.17 9.86 -12.14
CA ARG A 146 1.69 11.14 -12.68
C ARG A 146 0.17 11.17 -12.81
N MET A 147 -0.42 10.14 -13.40
CA MET A 147 -1.88 10.02 -13.51
C MET A 147 -2.57 10.00 -12.15
N LEU A 148 -1.96 9.34 -11.14
CA LEU A 148 -2.48 9.34 -9.78
C LEU A 148 -2.45 10.75 -9.17
N LEU A 149 -1.34 11.48 -9.32
CA LEU A 149 -1.24 12.87 -8.85
C LEU A 149 -2.24 13.79 -9.53
N GLU A 150 -2.39 13.69 -10.85
CA GLU A 150 -3.38 14.45 -11.62
C GLU A 150 -4.81 14.21 -11.08
N LYS A 151 -5.18 12.94 -10.84
CA LYS A 151 -6.50 12.59 -10.27
C LYS A 151 -6.70 13.09 -8.84
N LEU A 152 -5.66 13.06 -8.02
CA LEU A 152 -5.73 13.55 -6.63
C LEU A 152 -5.90 15.08 -6.59
N ASN A 153 -5.28 15.79 -7.54
CA ASN A 153 -5.41 17.24 -7.65
C ASN A 153 -6.76 17.67 -8.25
N SER A 154 -7.27 16.96 -9.27
CA SER A 154 -8.55 17.28 -9.91
C SER A 154 -9.79 16.90 -9.10
N GLY A 155 -9.64 16.09 -8.05
CA GLY A 155 -10.72 15.71 -7.14
C GLY A 155 -10.85 16.60 -5.91
N GLN A 156 -10.10 17.71 -5.84
CA GLN A 156 -10.15 18.70 -4.76
C GLN A 156 -10.92 19.99 -5.13
N ASP A 157 -11.44 20.06 -6.36
CA ASP A 157 -12.39 21.09 -6.83
C ASP A 157 -13.84 20.57 -6.77
#